data_AF-A0A2N6FBT5-F1
#
_entry.id   AF-A0A2N6FBT5-F1
#
_cell.length_a   1.000
_cell.length_b   1.000
_cell.length_c   1.000
_cell.angle_alpha   90.00
_cell.angle_beta   90.00
_cell.angle_gamma   90.00
#
_symmetry.space_group_name_H-M   'P 1'
#
loop_
_entity.id
_entity.type
_entity.pdbx_description
1 polymer ?
#
loop_
_entity_poly.entity_id
_entity_poly.type
_entity_poly.pdbx_seq_one_letter_code
_entity_poly.pdbx_strand_id
1 'polypeptide(L)' 'MTLPEGVDTDKVQAACDEGMLEISMPIVKKTPSSRKIAIGSSSGKEGKVHH' A
#
# COMPACT_ATOMS: atom_id res chain seq x y z
N MET A 1 11.17 -17.70 -3.09
CA MET A 1 11.70 -16.32 -3.10
C MET A 1 10.56 -15.39 -3.50
N THR A 2 10.30 -14.34 -2.73
CA THR A 2 9.24 -13.36 -2.99
C THR A 2 9.84 -11.97 -2.94
N LEU A 3 9.41 -11.08 -3.82
CA LEU A 3 9.91 -9.72 -3.85
C LEU A 3 9.31 -8.89 -2.70
N PRO A 4 10.07 -7.94 -2.13
CA PRO A 4 9.53 -6.95 -1.19
C PRO A 4 8.38 -6.14 -1.81
N GLU A 5 7.47 -5.66 -0.97
CA GLU A 5 6.40 -4.76 -1.42
C GLU A 5 6.98 -3.43 -1.95
N GLY A 6 6.39 -2.94 -3.05
CA GLY A 6 6.79 -1.65 -3.63
C GLY A 6 8.06 -1.70 -4.50
N VAL A 7 8.60 -2.89 -4.79
CA VAL A 7 9.62 -3.05 -5.83
C VAL A 7 9.03 -2.68 -7.20
N ASP A 8 9.76 -1.86 -7.94
CA ASP A 8 9.50 -1.58 -9.35
C ASP A 8 10.08 -2.73 -10.19
N THR A 9 9.24 -3.70 -10.54
CA THR A 9 9.66 -4.92 -11.26
C THR A 9 10.19 -4.63 -12.65
N ASP A 10 9.76 -3.53 -13.27
CA ASP A 10 10.20 -3.14 -14.61
C ASP A 10 11.62 -2.56 -14.60
N LYS A 11 12.14 -2.19 -13.42
CA LYS A 11 13.49 -1.62 -13.24
C LYS A 11 14.45 -2.52 -12.47
N VAL A 12 14.14 -3.81 -12.33
CA VAL A 12 15.05 -4.78 -11.75
C VAL A 12 16.22 -5.01 -12.71
N GLN A 13 17.44 -4.98 -12.17
CA GLN A 13 18.67 -5.25 -12.92
C GLN A 13 19.45 -6.37 -12.24
N ALA A 14 20.12 -7.19 -13.05
CA ALA A 14 20.98 -8.26 -12.57
C ALA A 14 22.35 -8.15 -13.24
N ALA A 15 23.41 -8.30 -12.46
CA ALA A 15 24.78 -8.34 -12.92
C ALA A 15 25.50 -9.53 -12.28
N CYS A 16 26.38 -10.19 -13.04
CA CYS A 16 27.28 -11.20 -12.51
C CYS A 16 28.70 -10.64 -12.57
N ASP A 17 29.35 -10.55 -11.42
CA ASP A 17 30.74 -10.10 -11.30
C ASP A 17 31.51 -11.04 -10.37
N GLU A 18 32.69 -11.48 -10.80
CA GLU A 18 33.57 -12.42 -10.06
C GLU A 18 32.88 -13.67 -9.48
N GLY A 19 31.87 -14.20 -10.18
CA GLY A 19 31.11 -15.39 -9.73
C GLY A 19 30.00 -15.08 -8.71
N MET A 20 29.75 -13.82 -8.39
CA MET A 20 28.63 -13.37 -7.58
C MET A 20 27.54 -12.74 -8.44
N LEU A 21 26.30 -13.19 -8.23
CA LEU A 21 25.11 -12.58 -8.82
C LEU A 21 24.62 -11.46 -7.92
N GLU A 22 24.72 -10.23 -8.40
CA GLU A 22 24.13 -9.04 -7.78
C GLU A 22 22.79 -8.70 -8.43
N ILE A 23 21.77 -8.46 -7.61
CA ILE A 23 20.44 -8.06 -8.07
C ILE A 23 20.08 -6.71 -7.45
N SER A 24 19.92 -5.71 -8.31
CA SER A 24 19.51 -4.35 -7.93
C SER A 24 18.01 -4.16 -8.14
N MET A 25 17.29 -3.80 -7.08
CA MET A 25 15.83 -3.64 -7.07
C MET A 25 15.43 -2.27 -6.52
N PRO A 26 14.99 -1.33 -7.38
CA PRO A 26 14.49 -0.04 -6.92
C PRO A 26 13.18 -0.19 -6.14
N ILE A 27 13.12 0.36 -4.93
CA ILE A 27 11.90 0.38 -4.09
C ILE A 27 11.23 1.74 -4.23
N VAL A 28 10.02 1.76 -4.79
CA VAL A 28 9.21 2.97 -4.89
C VAL A 28 8.41 3.13 -3.61
N LYS A 29 8.80 4.12 -2.79
CA LYS A 29 8.01 4.51 -1.63
C LYS A 29 6.68 5.09 -2.10
N LYS A 30 5.61 4.29 -2.05
CA LYS A 30 4.25 4.83 -2.13
C LYS A 30 4.05 5.68 -0.88
N THR A 31 3.96 7.00 -1.05
CA THR A 31 3.51 7.89 0.03
C THR A 31 2.19 7.33 0.56
N PRO A 32 2.05 7.09 1.87
CA PRO A 32 0.80 6.61 2.41
C PRO A 32 -0.26 7.66 2.09
N SER A 33 -1.14 7.35 1.13
CA SER A 33 -2.33 8.13 0.89
C SER A 33 -3.23 7.87 2.08
N SER A 34 -3.11 8.70 3.12
CA SER A 34 -3.94 8.63 4.30
C SER A 34 -5.38 8.91 3.88
N ARG A 35 -6.15 7.85 3.61
CA ARG A 35 -7.57 7.94 3.36
C ARG A 35 -8.23 8.26 4.70
N LYS A 36 -8.66 9.52 4.88
CA LYS A 36 -9.44 9.93 6.06
C LYS A 36 -10.83 9.30 5.96
N ILE A 37 -11.06 8.22 6.71
CA ILE A 37 -12.38 7.59 6.80
C ILE A 37 -13.18 8.41 7.81
N ALA A 38 -14.23 9.10 7.35
CA ALA A 38 -15.18 9.75 8.23
C ALA A 38 -16.11 8.68 8.85
N ILE A 39 -16.04 8.50 10.16
CA ILE A 39 -17.02 7.68 10.89
C ILE A 39 -18.24 8.57 11.12
N GLY A 40 -19.30 8.37 10.33
CA GLY A 40 -20.58 9.03 10.54
C GLY A 40 -21.21 8.56 11.85
N SER A 41 -21.34 9.45 12.83
CA SER A 41 -22.18 9.19 14.00
C SER A 41 -23.63 9.29 13.56
N SER A 42 -24.39 8.21 13.69
CA SER A 42 -25.84 8.23 13.50
C SER A 42 -26.48 9.04 14.63
N SER A 43 -26.61 10.36 14.45
CA SER A 43 -27.50 11.17 15.28
C SER A 43 -28.93 10.66 15.07
N GLY A 44 -29.53 10.19 16.16
CA GLY A 44 -30.82 9.51 16.18
C GLY A 44 -31.94 10.30 15.49
N LYS A 45 -32.75 9.59 14.70
CA LYS A 45 -34.09 10.05 14.32
C LYS A 45 -35.06 9.57 15.40
N GLU A 46 -35.56 10.53 16.18
CA GLU A 46 -36.73 10.40 17.03
C GLU A 46 -37.92 9.93 16.18
N GLY A 47 -38.39 8.70 16.43
CA GLY A 47 -39.61 8.19 15.83
C GLY A 47 -40.82 8.64 16.64
N LYS A 48 -41.60 9.59 16.12
CA LYS A 48 -42.98 9.83 16.59
C LYS A 48 -43.81 8.56 16.38
N VAL A 49 -44.26 7.93 17.45
CA VAL A 49 -45.37 6.96 17.43
C VAL A 49 -46.64 7.65 17.91
N HIS A 50 -47.68 7.62 17.07
CA HIS A 50 -49.05 8.01 17.43
C HIS A 50 -49.68 6.92 18.30
N HIS A 51 -50.41 7.32 19.35
CA HIS A 51 -51.42 6.49 20.02
C HIS A 51 -52.55 7.37 20.55
#